data_AF-A0A3D3NT00-F1
#
_entry.id   AF-A0A3D3NT00-F1
#
_cell.length_a   1.000
_cell.length_b   1.000
_cell.length_c   1.000
_cell.angle_alpha   90.00
_cell.angle_beta   90.00
_cell.angle_gamma   90.00
#
_symmetry.space_group_name_H-M   'P 1'
#
loop_
_entity.id
_entity.type
_entity.pdbx_description
1 polymer ?
#
loop_
_entity_poly.entity_id
_entity_poly.type
_entity_poly.pdbx_seq_one_letter_code
_entity_poly.pdbx_strand_id
1 'polypeptide(L)'
;MSLTPLPHAERYARFRDSVFAGLEEGPAACLSGLEASMSEMDVQSLWFGGAFGAEFTDPEGRRVRMADFGEWNSGAGPDFTNTAVEVDGQLLRGDIELDMDARDWERHGHGANPEFGRVVLHLFVHAPKERFYTRTHEHRAVAQARLPMENLAGSALPNRGLAAARLG
;
A
#
# COMPACT_ATOMS: atom_id res chain seq x y z
N MET A 1 31.10 13.56 13.48
CA MET A 1 30.71 13.99 12.12
C MET A 1 29.37 13.35 11.82
N SER A 2 28.38 14.18 11.49
CA SER A 2 26.95 13.86 11.48
C SER A 2 26.60 12.82 10.42
N LEU A 3 25.82 11.80 10.82
CA LEU A 3 25.11 10.91 9.90
C LEU A 3 23.87 11.65 9.41
N THR A 4 23.80 11.97 8.12
CA THR A 4 22.59 12.55 7.52
C THR A 4 22.04 11.58 6.48
N PRO A 5 20.95 10.84 6.78
CA PRO A 5 19.98 10.40 5.79
C PRO A 5 18.66 11.18 6.03
N LEU A 6 17.89 11.67 5.05
CA LEU A 6 17.18 10.97 3.99
C LEU A 6 16.65 12.00 2.95
N PRO A 7 17.00 11.93 1.64
CA PRO A 7 16.60 12.96 0.68
C PRO A 7 15.44 12.57 -0.25
N HIS A 8 14.34 11.94 0.21
CA HIS A 8 13.16 11.71 -0.67
C HIS A 8 11.79 11.76 0.04
N ALA A 9 11.71 11.40 1.34
CA ALA A 9 10.48 11.53 2.12
C ALA A 9 10.00 12.99 2.21
N GLU A 10 10.93 13.96 2.31
CA GLU A 10 10.60 15.39 2.24
C GLU A 10 10.14 15.85 0.85
N ARG A 11 10.62 15.23 -0.24
CA ARG A 11 10.14 15.56 -1.59
C ARG A 11 8.73 15.03 -1.80
N TYR A 12 8.42 13.85 -1.26
CA TYR A 12 7.06 13.32 -1.23
C TYR A 12 6.13 14.19 -0.37
N ALA A 13 6.56 14.58 0.84
CA ALA A 13 5.79 15.50 1.69
C ALA A 13 5.55 16.85 1.02
N ARG A 14 6.56 17.45 0.37
CA ARG A 14 6.43 18.71 -0.37
C ARG A 14 5.56 18.59 -1.61
N PHE A 15 5.64 17.46 -2.34
CA PHE A 15 4.77 17.19 -3.48
C PHE A 15 3.31 17.03 -3.04
N ARG A 16 3.06 16.26 -1.97
CA ARG A 16 1.75 16.17 -1.32
C ARG A 16 1.24 17.56 -0.96
N ASP A 17 2.03 18.32 -0.21
CA ASP A 17 1.61 19.64 0.27
C ASP A 17 1.38 20.63 -0.89
N SER A 18 2.12 20.55 -2.00
CA SER A 18 1.92 21.43 -3.17
C SER A 18 0.74 21.05 -4.06
N VAL A 19 0.40 19.76 -4.16
CA VAL A 19 -0.74 19.29 -4.96
C VAL A 19 -2.07 19.57 -4.26
N PHE A 20 -2.08 19.60 -2.91
CA PHE A 20 -3.30 19.74 -2.13
C PHE A 20 -3.47 21.12 -1.45
N ALA A 21 -2.55 22.07 -1.64
CA ALA A 21 -2.72 23.45 -1.21
C ALA A 21 -3.66 24.20 -2.17
N GLY A 22 -4.98 24.11 -1.94
CA GLY A 22 -5.93 25.07 -2.54
C GLY A 22 -7.32 24.58 -2.95
N LEU A 23 -7.80 23.42 -2.52
CA LEU A 23 -9.15 22.96 -2.86
C LEU A 23 -10.02 22.82 -1.60
N GLU A 24 -10.76 23.88 -1.28
CA GLU A 24 -11.98 23.74 -0.47
C GLU A 24 -13.07 23.14 -1.33
N GLU A 25 -13.44 21.89 -1.07
CA GLU A 25 -14.66 21.26 -1.57
C GLU A 25 -15.49 20.85 -0.34
N GLY A 26 -16.70 21.41 -0.24
CA GLY A 26 -17.59 21.26 0.91
C GLY A 26 -18.04 19.82 1.18
N PRO A 27 -18.62 19.54 2.35
CA PRO A 27 -18.86 18.17 2.78
C PRO A 27 -19.93 17.51 1.91
N ALA A 28 -19.54 16.45 1.19
CA ALA A 28 -20.49 15.50 0.64
C ALA A 28 -21.30 14.92 1.81
N ALA A 29 -22.58 15.27 1.87
CA ALA A 29 -23.51 14.78 2.87
C ALA A 29 -23.70 13.26 2.69
N CYS A 30 -22.94 12.47 3.44
CA CYS A 30 -23.18 11.04 3.55
C CYS A 30 -24.38 10.81 4.49
N LEU A 31 -25.46 10.28 3.91
CA LEU A 31 -26.60 9.73 4.63
C LEU A 31 -26.11 8.67 5.62
N SER A 32 -26.28 8.96 6.91
CA SER A 32 -26.09 8.03 8.01
C SER A 32 -27.03 6.81 7.85
N GLY A 33 -26.51 5.62 7.52
CA GLY A 33 -27.32 4.41 7.56
C GLY A 33 -26.82 3.17 6.80
N LEU A 34 -25.89 3.28 5.85
CA LEU A 34 -25.22 2.15 5.23
C LEU A 34 -23.71 2.43 5.27
N GLU A 35 -22.95 1.71 6.09
CA GLU A 35 -21.49 1.74 5.98
C GLU A 35 -21.10 1.14 4.63
N ALA A 36 -20.86 1.99 3.63
CA ALA A 36 -20.28 1.54 2.38
C ALA A 36 -18.88 1.01 2.69
N SER A 37 -18.68 -0.31 2.57
CA SER A 37 -17.36 -0.92 2.69
C SER A 37 -16.44 -0.32 1.64
N MET A 38 -15.25 0.11 2.04
CA MET A 38 -14.22 0.60 1.12
C MET A 38 -13.88 -0.47 0.08
N SER A 39 -13.77 -0.06 -1.19
CA SER A 39 -13.25 -0.92 -2.26
C SER A 39 -11.73 -1.01 -2.19
N GLU A 40 -11.13 -2.01 -2.85
CA GLU A 40 -9.67 -2.16 -2.95
C GLU A 40 -9.02 -0.88 -3.51
N MET A 41 -9.58 -0.32 -4.58
CA MET A 41 -9.17 0.97 -5.16
C MET A 41 -9.22 2.13 -4.15
N ASP A 42 -10.18 2.14 -3.21
CA ASP A 42 -10.20 3.14 -2.15
C ASP A 42 -9.01 2.96 -1.21
N VAL A 43 -8.73 1.73 -0.80
CA VAL A 43 -7.63 1.40 0.09
C VAL A 43 -6.28 1.67 -0.57
N GLN A 44 -6.13 1.34 -1.85
CA GLN A 44 -4.96 1.71 -2.66
C GLN A 44 -4.77 3.23 -2.70
N SER A 45 -5.84 4.01 -2.87
CA SER A 45 -5.74 5.48 -2.87
C SER A 45 -5.33 6.04 -1.50
N LEU A 46 -5.83 5.45 -0.40
CA LEU A 46 -5.46 5.81 0.96
C LEU A 46 -4.00 5.45 1.26
N TRP A 47 -3.55 4.27 0.80
CA TRP A 47 -2.16 3.86 0.85
C TRP A 47 -1.26 4.82 0.09
N PHE A 48 -1.61 5.16 -1.15
CA PHE A 48 -0.86 6.09 -1.98
C PHE A 48 -0.79 7.50 -1.38
N GLY A 49 -1.83 7.93 -0.66
CA GLY A 49 -1.87 9.18 0.11
C GLY A 49 -1.12 9.14 1.45
N GLY A 50 -0.57 7.99 1.83
CA GLY A 50 0.20 7.81 3.08
C GLY A 50 -0.66 7.68 4.34
N ALA A 51 -1.95 7.35 4.21
CA ALA A 51 -2.90 7.34 5.33
C ALA A 51 -2.55 6.30 6.42
N PHE A 52 -1.81 5.25 6.07
CA PHE A 52 -1.42 4.18 7.00
C PHE A 52 -0.03 4.36 7.61
N GLY A 53 0.67 5.46 7.30
CA GLY A 53 2.07 5.64 7.68
C GLY A 53 3.01 4.73 6.88
N ALA A 54 4.20 4.48 7.42
CA ALA A 54 5.29 3.79 6.72
C ALA A 54 5.89 2.62 7.52
N GLU A 55 5.32 2.28 8.68
CA GLU A 55 5.84 1.22 9.55
C GLU A 55 4.72 0.27 9.95
N PHE A 56 4.99 -1.02 9.77
CA PHE A 56 4.05 -2.12 9.97
C PHE A 56 4.75 -3.27 10.69
N THR A 57 3.95 -4.23 11.14
CA THR A 57 4.44 -5.51 11.66
C THR A 57 3.78 -6.61 10.85
N ASP A 58 4.58 -7.56 10.38
CA ASP A 58 4.06 -8.70 9.63
C ASP A 58 3.42 -9.75 10.56
N PRO A 59 2.74 -10.78 10.02
CA PRO A 59 2.14 -11.86 10.83
C PRO A 59 3.15 -12.65 11.67
N GLU A 60 4.45 -12.58 11.36
CA GLU A 60 5.54 -13.20 12.08
C GLU A 60 6.14 -12.33 13.20
N GLY A 61 5.67 -11.09 13.35
CA GLY A 61 6.19 -10.13 14.33
C GLY A 61 7.44 -9.38 13.85
N ARG A 62 7.82 -9.52 12.58
CA ARG A 62 8.96 -8.83 11.96
C ARG A 62 8.58 -7.39 11.62
N ARG A 63 9.56 -6.50 11.71
CA ARG A 63 9.35 -5.09 11.38
C ARG A 63 9.37 -4.92 9.87
N VAL A 64 8.31 -4.29 9.33
CA VAL A 64 8.22 -3.91 7.92
C VAL A 64 8.20 -2.39 7.84
N ARG A 65 9.09 -1.78 7.07
CA ARG A 65 9.17 -0.33 6.90
C ARG A 65 9.27 0.04 5.43
N MET A 66 8.42 0.96 5.00
CA MET A 66 8.48 1.54 3.67
C MET A 66 9.67 2.50 3.58
N ALA A 67 10.61 2.18 2.70
CA ALA A 67 11.71 3.07 2.32
C ALA A 67 11.34 3.90 1.08
N ASP A 68 10.56 3.31 0.17
CA ASP A 68 9.97 3.97 -1.00
C ASP A 68 8.64 3.29 -1.36
N PHE A 69 7.58 4.08 -1.55
CA PHE A 69 6.25 3.61 -1.93
C PHE A 69 6.13 3.31 -3.43
N GLY A 70 7.09 3.75 -4.24
CA GLY A 70 7.11 3.53 -5.67
C GLY A 70 5.99 4.27 -6.43
N GLU A 71 5.52 3.65 -7.50
CA GLU A 71 4.56 4.21 -8.45
C GLU A 71 3.27 3.40 -8.45
N TRP A 72 2.13 4.06 -8.27
CA TRP A 72 0.81 3.43 -8.36
C TRP A 72 0.52 3.04 -9.82
N ASN A 73 0.30 1.75 -10.04
CA ASN A 73 -0.07 1.16 -11.31
C ASN A 73 -1.58 0.87 -11.31
N SER A 74 -2.32 1.55 -12.19
CA SER A 74 -3.76 1.29 -12.40
C SER A 74 -4.03 0.34 -13.58
N GLY A 75 -2.98 -0.22 -14.17
CA GLY A 75 -3.03 -1.18 -15.27
C GLY A 75 -2.95 -2.62 -14.80
N ALA A 76 -2.53 -3.51 -15.70
CA ALA A 76 -2.26 -4.91 -15.36
C ALA A 76 -0.97 -5.05 -14.53
N GLY A 77 -0.89 -6.13 -13.75
CA GLY A 77 0.25 -6.42 -12.88
C GLY A 77 0.07 -5.86 -11.46
N PRO A 78 1.16 -5.76 -10.68
CA PRO A 78 1.07 -5.36 -9.29
C PRO A 78 0.60 -3.91 -9.09
N ASP A 79 -0.10 -3.64 -8.00
CA ASP A 79 -0.67 -2.32 -7.70
C ASP A 79 0.38 -1.21 -7.56
N PHE A 80 1.55 -1.49 -7.00
CA PHE A 80 2.63 -0.51 -6.90
C PHE A 80 3.94 -1.08 -7.40
N THR A 81 4.59 -0.36 -8.30
CA THR A 81 5.85 -0.80 -8.93
C THR A 81 7.04 0.01 -8.44
N ASN A 82 8.23 -0.57 -8.55
CA ASN A 82 9.50 0.11 -8.24
C ASN A 82 9.62 0.61 -6.79
N THR A 83 9.06 -0.16 -5.86
CA THR A 83 9.05 0.13 -4.42
C THR A 83 10.35 -0.32 -3.73
N ALA A 84 10.55 0.15 -2.50
CA ALA A 84 11.60 -0.34 -1.61
C ALA A 84 11.07 -0.53 -0.19
N VAL A 85 11.25 -1.74 0.35
CA VAL A 85 10.71 -2.17 1.64
C VAL A 85 11.84 -2.73 2.49
N GLU A 86 11.98 -2.26 3.72
CA GLU A 86 12.88 -2.85 4.70
C GLU A 86 12.11 -3.87 5.55
N VAL A 87 12.59 -5.11 5.62
CA VAL A 87 12.02 -6.18 6.47
C VAL A 87 13.12 -6.67 7.40
N ASP A 88 12.96 -6.50 8.71
CA ASP A 88 13.99 -6.80 9.73
C ASP A 88 15.38 -6.26 9.39
N GLY A 89 15.45 -5.04 8.87
CA GLY A 89 16.70 -4.38 8.48
C GLY A 89 17.27 -4.79 7.11
N GLN A 90 16.63 -5.73 6.41
CA GLN A 90 16.98 -6.08 5.04
C GLN A 90 16.17 -5.27 4.04
N LEU A 91 16.85 -4.49 3.20
CA LEU A 91 16.20 -3.74 2.12
C LEU A 91 15.89 -4.65 0.92
N LEU A 92 14.61 -4.74 0.59
CA LEU A 92 14.06 -5.43 -0.58
C LEU A 92 13.61 -4.40 -1.61
N ARG A 93 13.86 -4.67 -2.89
CA ARG A 93 13.40 -3.83 -4.01
C ARG A 93 12.52 -4.66 -4.92
N GLY A 94 11.37 -4.13 -5.28
CA GLY A 94 10.39 -4.84 -6.09
C GLY A 94 9.05 -4.15 -6.08
N ASP A 95 8.00 -4.92 -6.20
CA ASP A 95 6.64 -4.40 -6.35
C ASP A 95 5.80 -4.74 -5.10
N ILE A 96 4.63 -4.11 -4.97
CA ILE A 96 3.66 -4.34 -3.90
C ILE A 96 2.32 -4.67 -4.53
N GLU A 97 1.66 -5.67 -3.94
CA GLU A 97 0.25 -5.97 -4.20
C GLU A 97 -0.59 -5.67 -2.97
N LEU A 98 -1.78 -5.11 -3.15
CA LEU A 98 -2.72 -4.79 -2.09
C LEU A 98 -4.07 -5.43 -2.37
N ASP A 99 -4.40 -6.45 -1.58
CA ASP A 99 -5.68 -7.15 -1.64
C ASP A 99 -6.60 -6.78 -0.46
N MET A 100 -7.92 -6.99 -0.61
CA MET A 100 -8.85 -6.82 0.51
C MET A 100 -8.72 -7.95 1.55
N ASP A 101 -8.52 -9.19 1.12
CA ASP A 101 -8.24 -10.34 1.99
C ASP A 101 -6.93 -11.00 1.59
N ALA A 102 -6.11 -11.41 2.56
CA ALA A 102 -4.84 -12.06 2.29
C ALA A 102 -4.96 -13.28 1.35
N ARG A 103 -6.11 -13.98 1.37
CA ARG A 103 -6.36 -15.15 0.50
C ARG A 103 -6.60 -14.78 -0.96
N ASP A 104 -6.88 -13.52 -1.25
CA ASP A 104 -7.14 -13.05 -2.62
C ASP A 104 -5.89 -13.19 -3.49
N TRP A 105 -4.69 -13.16 -2.89
CA TRP A 105 -3.43 -13.56 -3.54
C TRP A 105 -3.52 -14.84 -4.38
N GLU A 106 -4.12 -15.89 -3.80
CA GLU A 106 -4.29 -17.18 -4.50
C GLU A 106 -5.58 -17.20 -5.33
N ARG A 107 -6.66 -16.52 -4.91
CA ARG A 107 -7.92 -16.47 -5.65
C ARG A 107 -7.79 -15.73 -6.99
N HIS A 108 -6.96 -14.70 -7.03
CA HIS A 108 -6.60 -13.94 -8.23
C HIS A 108 -5.49 -14.61 -9.05
N GLY A 109 -4.82 -15.63 -8.48
CA GLY A 109 -3.78 -16.39 -9.17
C GLY A 109 -2.41 -15.70 -9.21
N HIS A 110 -2.18 -14.66 -8.40
CA HIS A 110 -0.89 -13.95 -8.32
C HIS A 110 0.26 -14.91 -8.00
N GLY A 111 0.02 -15.88 -7.11
CA GLY A 111 1.01 -16.90 -6.74
C GLY A 111 1.47 -17.84 -7.86
N ALA A 112 0.77 -17.87 -8.99
CA ALA A 112 1.16 -18.64 -10.18
C ALA A 112 1.52 -17.75 -11.39
N ASN A 113 1.28 -16.43 -11.30
CA ASN A 113 1.51 -15.49 -12.40
C ASN A 113 2.93 -14.90 -12.32
N PRO A 114 3.77 -15.06 -13.38
CA PRO A 114 5.10 -14.45 -13.46
C PRO A 114 5.13 -12.92 -13.34
N GLU A 115 4.06 -12.20 -13.70
CA GLU A 115 3.98 -10.73 -13.59
C GLU A 115 4.09 -10.26 -12.12
N PHE A 116 3.70 -11.12 -11.17
CA PHE A 116 3.80 -10.87 -9.73
C PHE A 116 5.10 -11.41 -9.13
N GLY A 117 6.02 -11.93 -9.96
CA GLY A 117 7.29 -12.52 -9.52
C GLY A 117 8.23 -11.54 -8.81
N ARG A 118 8.07 -10.23 -9.05
CA ARG A 118 8.83 -9.15 -8.42
C ARG A 118 8.19 -8.58 -7.15
N VAL A 119 7.00 -9.05 -6.77
CA VAL A 119 6.35 -8.57 -5.54
C VAL A 119 7.22 -8.95 -4.33
N VAL A 120 7.51 -7.96 -3.50
CA VAL A 120 8.33 -8.12 -2.27
C VAL A 120 7.50 -7.96 -1.01
N LEU A 121 6.35 -7.28 -1.09
CA LEU A 121 5.41 -7.10 0.00
C LEU A 121 3.98 -7.25 -0.52
N HIS A 122 3.18 -8.05 0.18
CA HIS A 122 1.75 -8.18 -0.03
C HIS A 122 1.02 -7.55 1.16
N LEU A 123 0.28 -6.49 0.87
CA LEU A 123 -0.55 -5.75 1.80
C LEU A 123 -1.98 -6.31 1.76
N PHE A 124 -2.62 -6.37 2.91
CA PHE A 124 -4.03 -6.74 2.95
C PHE A 124 -4.78 -6.11 4.12
N VAL A 125 -6.10 -5.99 3.99
CA VAL A 125 -6.97 -5.46 5.05
C VAL A 125 -7.37 -6.58 6.02
N HIS A 126 -7.83 -7.70 5.47
CA HIS A 126 -8.34 -8.84 6.21
C HIS A 126 -7.39 -10.03 6.13
N ALA A 127 -7.31 -10.78 7.22
CA ALA A 127 -6.57 -12.04 7.27
C ALA A 127 -7.48 -13.15 7.84
N PRO A 128 -7.35 -14.39 7.36
CA PRO A 128 -8.01 -15.54 8.00
C PRO A 128 -7.49 -15.77 9.42
N LYS A 129 -8.21 -16.59 10.20
CA LYS A 129 -7.75 -17.02 11.52
C LYS A 129 -6.56 -17.97 11.40
N GLU A 130 -6.59 -18.81 10.38
CA GLU A 130 -5.50 -19.69 10.01
C GLU A 130 -4.33 -18.90 9.42
N ARG A 131 -3.12 -19.44 9.57
CA ARG A 131 -1.94 -18.80 8.97
C ARG A 131 -2.00 -18.90 7.45
N PHE A 132 -1.81 -17.77 6.79
CA PHE A 132 -1.76 -17.67 5.34
C PHE A 132 -0.38 -17.16 4.90
N TYR A 133 0.21 -17.83 3.91
CA TYR A 133 1.53 -17.50 3.40
C TYR A 133 1.43 -17.04 1.95
N THR A 134 2.11 -15.95 1.63
CA THR A 134 2.22 -15.45 0.26
C THR A 134 3.51 -15.93 -0.37
N ARG A 135 3.40 -16.45 -1.60
CA ARG A 135 4.55 -16.87 -2.40
C ARG A 135 4.38 -16.50 -3.87
N THR A 136 5.50 -16.31 -4.57
CA THR A 136 5.51 -16.12 -6.02
C THR A 136 5.39 -17.45 -6.77
N HIS A 137 5.31 -17.38 -8.10
CA HIS A 137 5.34 -18.53 -9.00
C HIS A 137 6.64 -19.37 -8.89
N GLU A 138 7.73 -18.78 -8.42
CA GLU A 138 9.00 -19.48 -8.14
C GLU A 138 9.07 -20.02 -6.70
N HIS A 139 7.95 -20.02 -5.97
CA HIS A 139 7.87 -20.40 -4.56
C HIS A 139 8.71 -19.56 -3.59
N ARG A 140 9.18 -18.37 -4.03
CA ARG A 140 9.81 -17.39 -3.14
C ARG A 140 8.76 -16.82 -2.20
N ALA A 141 9.05 -16.82 -0.90
CA ALA A 141 8.20 -16.16 0.09
C ALA A 141 8.16 -14.65 -0.14
N VAL A 142 6.97 -14.07 -0.02
CA VAL A 142 6.72 -12.63 -0.11
C VAL A 142 6.42 -12.12 1.30
N ALA A 143 6.97 -10.98 1.69
CA ALA A 143 6.65 -10.39 2.99
C ALA A 143 5.17 -9.98 3.02
N GLN A 144 4.58 -9.94 4.21
CA GLN A 144 3.15 -9.65 4.38
C GLN A 144 2.97 -8.52 5.37
N ALA A 145 1.97 -7.67 5.21
CA ALA A 145 1.59 -6.74 6.27
C ALA A 145 0.10 -6.43 6.21
N ARG A 146 -0.54 -6.43 7.39
CA ARG A 146 -1.94 -6.02 7.51
C ARG A 146 -2.03 -4.51 7.63
N LEU A 147 -2.89 -3.89 6.83
CA LEU A 147 -3.21 -2.49 6.95
C LEU A 147 -4.12 -2.25 8.16
N PRO A 148 -3.73 -1.38 9.11
CA PRO A 148 -4.51 -1.13 10.31
C PRO A 148 -5.61 -0.10 9.99
N MET A 149 -6.71 -0.56 9.37
CA MET A 149 -7.86 0.28 9.03
C MET A 149 -8.42 1.02 10.26
N GLU A 150 -8.30 0.41 11.44
CA GLU A 150 -8.63 0.98 12.74
C GLU A 150 -7.86 2.27 13.09
N ASN A 151 -6.71 2.51 12.46
CA ASN A 151 -5.85 3.66 12.71
C ASN A 151 -6.04 4.79 11.69
N LEU A 152 -6.97 4.66 10.74
CA LEU A 152 -7.26 5.72 9.78
C LEU A 152 -7.79 6.96 10.53
N ALA A 153 -7.20 8.11 10.25
CA ALA A 153 -7.72 9.38 10.75
C ALA A 153 -9.15 9.58 10.24
N GLY A 154 -10.07 10.06 11.09
CA GLY A 154 -11.48 10.26 10.72
C GLY A 154 -11.72 11.24 9.57
N SER A 155 -10.69 11.95 9.09
CA SER A 155 -10.72 12.83 7.93
C SER A 155 -10.04 12.23 6.68
N ALA A 156 -9.52 11.01 6.74
CA ALA A 156 -8.91 10.36 5.59
C ALA A 156 -10.00 9.97 4.58
N LEU A 157 -9.99 10.61 3.42
CA LEU A 157 -10.93 10.35 2.34
C LEU A 157 -10.19 9.74 1.14
N PRO A 158 -10.68 8.62 0.58
CA PRO A 158 -10.14 8.06 -0.65
C PRO A 158 -10.15 9.10 -1.78
N ASN A 159 -9.07 9.14 -2.56
CA ASN A 159 -8.99 9.99 -3.75
C ASN A 159 -8.55 9.16 -4.95
N ARG A 160 -9.54 8.56 -5.62
CA ARG A 160 -9.33 7.70 -6.80
C ARG A 160 -8.74 8.44 -8.00
N GLY A 161 -8.83 9.77 -8.03
CA GLY A 161 -8.26 10.60 -9.11
C GLY A 161 -6.72 10.65 -9.09
N LEU A 162 -6.09 10.26 -7.98
CA LEU A 162 -4.63 10.25 -7.86
C LEU A 162 -3.94 9.21 -8.75
N ALA A 163 -4.64 8.14 -9.12
CA ALA A 163 -4.13 7.09 -10.02
C ALA A 163 -3.73 7.63 -11.41
N ALA A 164 -4.32 8.75 -11.84
CA ALA A 164 -4.09 9.34 -13.16
C ALA A 164 -2.95 10.38 -13.19
N ALA A 165 -2.41 10.80 -12.02
CA ALA A 165 -1.67 12.05 -11.90
C ALA A 165 -0.16 12.00 -12.26
N ARG A 166 0.36 10.89 -12.82
CA ARG A 166 1.78 10.77 -13.20
C ARG A 166 2.08 10.14 -14.56
N LEU A 167 1.10 10.05 -15.46
CA LEU A 167 1.38 9.88 -16.89
C LEU A 167 1.64 11.27 -17.51
N GLY A 168 2.83 11.83 -17.26
CA GLY A 168 3.25 13.14 -17.77
C GLY A 168 4.69 13.48 -17.42
#